data_AF-A0A0P9MVP6-F1
#
_entry.id   AF-A0A0P9MVP6-F1
#
_cell.length_a   1.000
_cell.length_b   1.000
_cell.length_c   1.000
_cell.angle_alpha   90.00
_cell.angle_beta   90.00
_cell.angle_gamma   90.00
#
_symmetry.space_group_name_H-M   'P 1'
#
loop_
_entity.id
_entity.type
_entity.pdbx_description
1 polymer ?
#
loop_
_entity_poly.entity_id
_entity_poly.type
_entity_poly.pdbx_seq_one_letter_code
_entity_poly.pdbx_strand_id
1 'polypeptide(L)'
;QVAPLAGFFFAGGVTPDVKLFEHKKLSPDQVRQVMQLILWKLESLRQWEKERIMGCIQAVVEHLELKLRDAMPLMFAAIIGQANSVSVTDAMEILGPDLTRFRLRQALDLLGGVSKKENKEWEKLLGAIA
;
A
#
# COMPACT_ATOMS: atom_id res chain seq x y z
N GLN A 1 -16.89 17.88 16.28
CA GLN A 1 -15.51 18.19 15.87
C GLN A 1 -14.96 17.00 15.09
N VAL A 2 -14.72 17.15 13.77
CA VAL A 2 -14.29 16.07 12.84
C VAL A 2 -12.77 16.12 12.56
N ALA A 3 -12.07 17.10 13.14
CA ALA A 3 -10.69 17.43 12.83
C ALA A 3 -9.64 16.29 12.97
N PRO A 4 -9.70 15.38 13.97
CA PRO A 4 -8.67 14.34 14.10
C PRO A 4 -8.76 13.26 13.01
N LEU A 5 -9.97 12.96 12.51
CA LEU A 5 -10.18 11.83 11.60
C LEU A 5 -9.89 12.17 10.13
N ALA A 6 -10.06 13.45 9.73
CA ALA A 6 -9.88 13.91 8.36
C ALA A 6 -8.55 14.65 8.13
N GLY A 7 -7.74 14.90 9.17
CA GLY A 7 -6.48 15.64 9.06
C GLY A 7 -5.51 15.05 8.04
N PHE A 8 -5.56 13.74 7.81
CA PHE A 8 -4.71 13.06 6.81
C PHE A 8 -5.04 13.46 5.36
N PHE A 9 -6.22 14.00 5.06
CA PHE A 9 -6.54 14.50 3.71
C PHE A 9 -5.80 15.80 3.38
N PHE A 10 -5.41 16.56 4.40
CA PHE A 10 -4.73 17.86 4.25
C PHE A 10 -3.23 17.79 4.52
N ALA A 11 -2.73 16.66 5.01
CA ALA A 11 -1.30 16.40 5.17
C ALA A 11 -0.67 15.92 3.86
N GLY A 12 0.58 16.27 3.58
CA GLY A 12 1.33 15.68 2.48
C GLY A 12 1.64 14.19 2.76
N GLY A 13 2.60 13.94 3.64
CA GLY A 13 2.92 12.60 4.13
C GLY A 13 2.12 12.21 5.38
N VAL A 14 2.24 10.94 5.76
CA VAL A 14 1.86 10.43 7.09
C VAL A 14 3.08 9.73 7.69
N THR A 15 3.18 9.72 9.02
CA THR A 15 4.31 9.10 9.73
C THR A 15 3.79 7.92 10.56
N PRO A 16 3.50 6.77 9.95
CA PRO A 16 2.98 5.61 10.67
C PRO A 16 4.02 5.02 11.62
N ASP A 17 3.56 4.45 12.74
CA ASP A 17 4.41 3.58 13.57
C ASP A 17 4.71 2.30 12.78
N VAL A 18 5.99 1.89 12.75
CA VAL A 18 6.46 0.66 12.10
C VAL A 18 5.67 -0.57 12.60
N LYS A 19 5.23 -0.56 13.85
CA LYS A 19 4.41 -1.63 14.45
C LYS A 19 3.08 -1.85 13.74
N LEU A 20 2.55 -0.85 13.03
CA LEU A 20 1.33 -0.99 12.24
C LEU A 20 1.51 -1.92 11.03
N PHE A 21 2.75 -2.19 10.63
CA PHE A 21 3.10 -3.11 9.54
C PHE A 21 3.48 -4.51 10.04
N GLU A 22 3.50 -4.74 11.36
CA GLU A 22 3.71 -6.08 11.90
C GLU A 22 2.56 -7.01 11.50
N HIS A 23 2.88 -8.11 10.83
CA HIS A 23 1.88 -9.02 10.29
C HIS A 23 2.00 -10.40 10.94
N LYS A 24 0.86 -11.00 11.32
CA LYS A 24 0.84 -12.30 12.01
C LYS A 24 1.30 -13.49 11.16
N LYS A 25 1.26 -13.34 9.83
CA LYS A 25 1.54 -14.43 8.88
C LYS A 25 2.69 -14.13 7.92
N LEU A 26 3.09 -12.87 7.79
CA LEU A 26 4.06 -12.44 6.80
C LEU A 26 5.33 -12.01 7.52
N SER A 27 6.47 -12.43 7.01
CA SER A 27 7.76 -11.87 7.47
C SER A 27 7.87 -10.39 7.07
N PRO A 28 8.77 -9.62 7.69
CA PRO A 28 9.02 -8.23 7.29
C PRO A 28 9.35 -8.09 5.79
N ASP A 29 10.10 -9.04 5.22
CA ASP A 29 10.44 -9.05 3.80
C ASP A 29 9.21 -9.28 2.92
N GLN A 30 8.31 -10.17 3.34
CA GLN A 30 7.05 -10.42 2.62
C GLN A 30 6.09 -9.21 2.71
N VAL A 31 6.06 -8.50 3.85
CA VAL A 31 5.29 -7.25 3.98
C VAL A 31 5.79 -6.22 2.95
N ARG A 32 7.11 -6.02 2.87
CA ARG A 32 7.71 -5.12 1.87
C ARG A 32 7.42 -5.60 0.44
N GLN A 33 7.51 -6.89 0.17
CA GLN A 33 7.21 -7.46 -1.14
C GLN A 33 5.77 -7.16 -1.59
N VAL A 34 4.78 -7.43 -0.72
CA VAL A 34 3.36 -7.16 -1.01
C VAL A 34 3.16 -5.66 -1.27
N MET A 35 3.69 -4.80 -0.40
CA MET A 35 3.55 -3.35 -0.55
C MET A 35 4.22 -2.81 -1.82
N GLN A 36 5.41 -3.33 -2.17
CA GLN A 36 6.13 -2.92 -3.36
C GLN A 36 5.42 -3.32 -4.65
N LEU A 37 4.87 -4.54 -4.71
CA LEU A 37 4.11 -5.02 -5.86
C LEU A 37 2.81 -4.22 -6.04
N ILE A 38 2.11 -3.90 -4.95
CA ILE A 38 0.93 -3.02 -4.98
C ILE A 38 1.31 -1.63 -5.50
N LEU A 39 2.39 -1.04 -4.98
CA LEU A 39 2.87 0.28 -5.44
C LEU A 39 3.12 0.26 -6.95
N TRP A 40 3.85 -0.72 -7.48
CA TRP A 40 4.13 -0.80 -8.92
C TRP A 40 2.86 -1.01 -9.78
N LYS A 41 1.90 -1.82 -9.33
CA LYS A 41 0.61 -1.93 -10.02
C LYS A 41 -0.14 -0.61 -10.02
N LEU A 42 -0.13 0.13 -8.91
CA LEU A 42 -0.75 1.46 -8.83
C LEU A 42 0.00 2.53 -9.64
N GLU A 43 1.32 2.43 -9.80
CA GLU A 43 2.12 3.32 -10.65
C GLU A 43 1.77 3.15 -12.14
N SER A 44 1.46 1.93 -12.57
CA SER A 44 1.02 1.65 -13.95
C SER A 44 -0.47 1.95 -14.20
N LEU A 45 -1.25 2.18 -13.13
CA LEU A 45 -2.68 2.48 -13.24
C LEU A 45 -2.92 3.87 -13.85
N ARG A 46 -3.60 3.90 -15.01
CA ARG A 46 -3.90 5.14 -15.76
C ARG A 46 -5.18 5.84 -15.29
N GLN A 47 -6.23 5.07 -15.01
CA GLN A 47 -7.52 5.59 -14.54
C GLN A 47 -7.60 5.37 -13.03
N TRP A 48 -7.60 6.48 -12.28
CA TRP A 48 -7.53 6.45 -10.83
C TRP A 48 -8.93 6.45 -10.22
N GLU A 49 -9.51 5.26 -10.14
CA GLU A 49 -10.86 5.00 -9.64
C GLU A 49 -10.80 3.89 -8.60
N LYS A 50 -11.64 3.96 -7.56
CA LYS A 50 -11.69 3.03 -6.43
C LYS A 50 -11.71 1.56 -6.85
N GLU A 51 -12.56 1.21 -7.83
CA GLU A 51 -12.70 -0.17 -8.32
C GLU A 51 -11.40 -0.67 -8.95
N ARG A 52 -10.69 0.20 -9.67
CA ARG A 52 -9.42 -0.14 -10.32
C ARG A 52 -8.27 -0.23 -9.32
N ILE A 53 -8.24 0.67 -8.34
CA ILE A 53 -7.30 0.62 -7.20
C ILE A 53 -7.48 -0.70 -6.46
N MET A 54 -8.73 -1.07 -6.14
CA MET A 54 -9.04 -2.34 -5.49
C MET A 54 -8.62 -3.54 -6.36
N GLY A 55 -8.87 -3.48 -7.67
CA GLY A 55 -8.44 -4.51 -8.62
C GLY A 55 -6.93 -4.71 -8.63
N CYS A 56 -6.13 -3.63 -8.60
CA CYS A 56 -4.67 -3.71 -8.50
C CYS A 56 -4.23 -4.42 -7.21
N ILE A 57 -4.83 -4.08 -6.06
CA ILE A 57 -4.52 -4.71 -4.77
C ILE A 57 -4.92 -6.19 -4.81
N GLN A 58 -6.12 -6.50 -5.31
CA GLN A 58 -6.66 -7.85 -5.42
C GLN A 58 -5.75 -8.75 -6.28
N ALA A 59 -5.33 -8.28 -7.45
CA ALA A 59 -4.46 -9.03 -8.36
C ALA A 59 -3.12 -9.41 -7.70
N VAL A 60 -2.53 -8.50 -6.92
CA VAL A 60 -1.28 -8.78 -6.19
C VAL A 60 -1.50 -9.84 -5.11
N VAL A 61 -2.52 -9.69 -4.25
CA VAL A 61 -2.73 -10.64 -3.16
C VAL A 61 -3.10 -12.03 -3.69
N GLU A 62 -3.91 -12.12 -4.74
CA GLU A 62 -4.27 -13.40 -5.35
C GLU A 62 -3.06 -14.12 -5.93
N HIS A 63 -2.19 -13.40 -6.65
CA HIS A 63 -0.96 -13.98 -7.19
C HIS A 63 0.00 -14.47 -6.10
N LEU A 64 0.01 -13.83 -4.93
CA LEU A 64 0.80 -14.24 -3.77
C LEU A 64 0.08 -15.24 -2.86
N GLU A 65 -1.06 -15.77 -3.28
CA GLU A 65 -1.89 -16.69 -2.49
C GLU A 65 -2.35 -16.12 -1.13
N LEU A 66 -2.45 -14.80 -1.04
CA LEU A 66 -2.94 -14.05 0.11
C LEU A 66 -4.40 -13.64 -0.07
N LYS A 67 -5.04 -13.26 1.03
CA LYS A 67 -6.39 -12.68 0.99
C LYS A 67 -6.29 -11.17 1.07
N LEU A 68 -7.27 -10.47 0.49
CA LEU A 68 -7.36 -9.01 0.56
C LEU A 68 -7.24 -8.48 2.00
N ARG A 69 -7.88 -9.17 2.97
CA ARG A 69 -7.80 -8.85 4.41
C ARG A 69 -6.38 -8.86 5.00
N ASP A 70 -5.44 -9.54 4.36
CA ASP A 70 -4.03 -9.60 4.81
C ASP A 70 -3.25 -8.35 4.29
N ALA A 71 -3.67 -7.74 3.18
CA ALA A 71 -3.03 -6.53 2.64
C ALA A 71 -3.69 -5.21 3.10
N MET A 72 -5.00 -5.20 3.33
CA MET A 72 -5.72 -3.98 3.70
C MET A 72 -5.14 -3.26 4.92
N PRO A 73 -4.76 -3.94 6.03
CA PRO A 73 -4.14 -3.26 7.17
C PRO A 73 -2.86 -2.50 6.81
N LEU A 74 -2.06 -3.02 5.88
CA LEU A 74 -0.85 -2.35 5.38
C LEU A 74 -1.19 -1.07 4.61
N MET A 75 -2.28 -1.09 3.83
CA MET A 75 -2.77 0.10 3.12
C MET A 75 -3.28 1.16 4.10
N PHE A 76 -4.02 0.76 5.13
CA PHE A 76 -4.47 1.69 6.18
C PHE A 76 -3.28 2.38 6.86
N ALA A 77 -2.28 1.60 7.27
CA ALA A 77 -1.06 2.12 7.87
C ALA A 77 -0.32 3.09 6.94
N ALA A 78 -0.10 2.71 5.68
CA ALA A 78 0.66 3.53 4.73
C ALA A 78 -0.07 4.80 4.30
N ILE A 79 -1.39 4.75 4.09
CA ILE A 79 -2.15 5.87 3.53
C ILE A 79 -2.66 6.81 4.62
N ILE A 80 -3.11 6.29 5.75
CA ILE A 80 -3.81 7.06 6.78
C ILE A 80 -2.93 7.24 8.03
N GLY A 81 -1.95 6.36 8.25
CA GLY A 81 -1.09 6.41 9.43
C GLY A 81 -1.68 5.76 10.69
N GLN A 82 -2.81 5.06 10.57
CA GLN A 82 -3.53 4.43 11.69
C GLN A 82 -4.17 3.11 11.25
N ALA A 83 -4.36 2.18 12.20
CA ALA A 83 -4.85 0.83 11.91
C ALA A 83 -6.27 0.78 11.34
N ASN A 84 -7.14 1.71 11.78
CA ASN A 84 -8.57 1.68 11.46
C ASN A 84 -9.02 3.11 11.10
N SER A 85 -9.75 3.27 10.00
CA SER A 85 -10.34 4.56 9.61
C SER A 85 -11.48 4.37 8.60
N VAL A 86 -11.83 5.43 7.87
CA VAL A 86 -12.65 5.38 6.66
C VAL A 86 -12.07 4.38 5.65
N SER A 87 -12.91 3.84 4.76
CA SER A 87 -12.48 2.96 3.68
C SER A 87 -11.24 3.49 2.95
N VAL A 88 -10.12 2.78 3.06
CA VAL A 88 -8.82 3.27 2.56
C VAL A 88 -8.80 3.42 1.05
N THR A 89 -9.59 2.64 0.30
CA THR A 89 -9.68 2.81 -1.16
C THR A 89 -10.47 4.06 -1.56
N ASP A 90 -11.47 4.46 -0.77
CA ASP A 90 -12.12 5.77 -0.95
C ASP A 90 -11.14 6.90 -0.63
N ALA A 91 -10.34 6.74 0.43
CA ALA A 91 -9.29 7.70 0.75
C ALA A 91 -8.24 7.82 -0.38
N MET A 92 -7.78 6.71 -0.96
CA MET A 92 -6.83 6.70 -2.07
C MET A 92 -7.40 7.38 -3.33
N GLU A 93 -8.69 7.18 -3.63
CA GLU A 93 -9.35 7.86 -4.75
C GLU A 93 -9.41 9.38 -4.53
N ILE A 94 -9.85 9.82 -3.34
CA ILE A 94 -9.94 11.25 -2.98
C ILE A 94 -8.56 11.93 -2.95
N LEU A 95 -7.54 11.26 -2.42
CA LEU A 95 -6.17 11.77 -2.37
C LEU A 95 -5.51 11.83 -3.76
N GLY A 96 -5.97 10.99 -4.68
CA GLY A 96 -5.40 10.89 -6.02
C GLY A 96 -4.12 10.03 -6.09
N PRO A 97 -3.61 9.84 -7.32
CA PRO A 97 -2.50 8.93 -7.61
C PRO A 97 -1.19 9.36 -6.97
N ASP A 98 -0.83 10.63 -7.09
CA ASP A 98 0.50 11.10 -6.72
C ASP A 98 0.73 10.99 -5.22
N LEU A 99 -0.22 11.44 -4.40
CA LEU A 99 -0.08 11.39 -2.96
C LEU A 99 -0.15 9.95 -2.43
N THR A 100 -1.03 9.12 -3.01
CA THR A 100 -1.12 7.70 -2.67
C THR A 100 0.21 6.98 -2.93
N ARG A 101 0.78 7.15 -4.12
CA ARG A 101 2.06 6.55 -4.51
C ARG A 101 3.21 7.06 -3.64
N PHE A 102 3.22 8.36 -3.34
CA PHE A 102 4.19 8.97 -2.44
C PHE A 102 4.16 8.34 -1.05
N ARG A 103 2.97 8.24 -0.43
CA ARG A 103 2.81 7.65 0.91
C ARG A 103 3.21 6.18 0.97
N LEU A 104 2.85 5.39 -0.05
CA LEU A 104 3.30 4.00 -0.16
C LEU A 104 4.82 3.89 -0.25
N ARG A 105 5.48 4.77 -1.02
CA ARG A 105 6.94 4.80 -1.13
C ARG A 105 7.59 5.18 0.20
N GLN A 106 7.07 6.19 0.88
CA GLN A 106 7.55 6.56 2.23
C GLN A 106 7.42 5.40 3.22
N ALA A 107 6.30 4.66 3.19
CA ALA A 107 6.12 3.50 4.06
C ALA A 107 7.12 2.38 3.73
N LEU A 108 7.41 2.14 2.45
CA LEU A 108 8.44 1.18 2.05
C LEU A 108 9.83 1.60 2.51
N ASP A 109 10.20 2.87 2.35
CA ASP A 109 11.48 3.41 2.82
C ASP A 109 11.62 3.28 4.34
N LEU A 110 10.54 3.56 5.09
CA LEU A 110 10.47 3.39 6.55
C LEU A 110 10.71 1.92 6.96
N LEU A 111 10.24 0.97 6.16
CA LEU A 111 10.41 -0.46 6.41
C LEU A 111 11.78 -1.01 5.98
N GLY A 112 12.68 -0.15 5.48
CA GLY A 112 14.04 -0.53 5.05
C GLY A 112 14.23 -0.57 3.54
N GLY A 113 13.24 -0.16 2.76
CA GLY A 113 13.30 -0.07 1.30
C GLY A 113 13.41 -1.43 0.62
N VAL A 114 13.89 -1.43 -0.63
CA VAL A 114 14.05 -2.65 -1.44
C VAL A 114 15.50 -2.75 -1.89
N SER A 115 16.15 -3.87 -1.58
CA SER A 115 17.53 -4.12 -2.03
C SER A 115 17.59 -4.35 -3.54
N LYS A 116 18.77 -4.19 -4.16
CA LYS A 116 18.94 -4.46 -5.60
C LYS A 116 18.55 -5.89 -6.00
N LYS A 117 18.79 -6.87 -5.12
CA LYS A 117 18.44 -8.27 -5.36
C LYS A 117 16.93 -8.46 -5.34
N GLU A 118 16.28 -7.98 -4.28
CA GLU A 118 14.82 -8.02 -4.15
C GLU A 118 14.13 -7.30 -5.29
N ASN A 119 14.61 -6.12 -5.68
CA ASN A 119 14.03 -5.35 -6.77
C ASN A 119 13.95 -6.17 -8.06
N LYS A 120 15.06 -6.78 -8.47
CA LYS A 120 15.14 -7.62 -9.68
C LYS A 120 14.27 -8.88 -9.56
N GLU A 121 14.17 -9.46 -8.38
CA GLU A 121 13.34 -10.65 -8.14
C GLU A 121 11.85 -10.30 -8.20
N TRP A 122 11.45 -9.22 -7.55
CA TRP A 122 10.06 -8.80 -7.46
C TRP A 122 9.55 -8.15 -8.74
N GLU A 123 10.42 -7.53 -9.56
CA GLU A 123 10.07 -7.12 -10.93
C GLU A 123 9.66 -8.32 -11.80
N LYS A 124 10.29 -9.49 -11.61
CA LYS A 124 9.87 -10.71 -12.32
C LYS A 124 8.51 -11.20 -11.82
N LEU A 125 8.27 -11.15 -10.51
CA LEU A 125 6.96 -11.48 -9.93
C LEU A 125 5.90 -10.53 -10.48
N LEU A 126 6.16 -9.22 -10.50
CA LEU A 126 5.26 -8.22 -11.05
C LEU A 126 4.85 -8.54 -12.49
N GLY A 127 5.80 -8.96 -13.34
CA GLY A 127 5.53 -9.37 -14.72
C GLY A 127 4.65 -10.62 -14.87
N ALA A 128 4.49 -11.41 -13.81
CA ALA A 128 3.61 -12.58 -13.77
C ALA A 128 2.23 -12.30 -13.16
N ILE A 129 2.02 -11.12 -12.56
CA ILE A 129 0.71 -10.70 -12.04
C ILE A 129 -0.12 -10.19 -13.21
N ALA A 130 -1.32 -10.76 -13.40
CA ALA A 130 -2.28 -10.37 -14.43
C ALA A 130 -2.68 -8.88 -14.35
#